data_AF-A0A960E1N6-F1
#
_entry.id   AF-A0A960E1N6-F1
#
_cell.length_a   1.000
_cell.length_b   1.000
_cell.length_c   1.000
_cell.angle_alpha   90.00
_cell.angle_beta   90.00
_cell.angle_gamma   90.00
#
_symmetry.space_group_name_H-M   'P 1'
#
loop_
_entity.id
_entity.type
_entity.pdbx_description
1 polymer ?
#
loop_
_entity_poly.entity_id
_entity_poly.type
_entity_poly.pdbx_seq_one_letter_code
_entity_poly.pdbx_strand_id
1 'polypeptide(L)'
;ASPYYLFHPHAPARAAQVAPDALIVAVLRDPVERAFSHWKERRNHTEDLPFAEALAAEDARTGGEEARMLADPTVVSPAHRHQTYVAQSHYAPMLERWFDAFGRDRVVVAVAEEFYADPQVLCDEITDRVGLARRDLGDPEPFNAEPSADMDPEVRSALRAQLSGDIEAVEQLLGRRLPWER
;
A
#
# COMPACT_ATOMS: atom_id res chain seq x y z
N ALA A 1 0.91 12.36 -5.43
CA ALA A 1 1.22 11.18 -4.59
C ALA A 1 2.12 10.22 -5.38
N SER A 2 2.96 9.44 -4.70
CA SER A 2 3.85 8.44 -5.31
C SER A 2 3.66 7.09 -4.60
N PRO A 3 2.68 6.24 -5.01
CA PRO A 3 2.25 5.07 -4.24
C PRO A 3 3.37 4.08 -3.89
N TYR A 4 4.30 3.88 -4.81
CA TYR A 4 5.43 2.96 -4.63
C TYR A 4 6.38 3.34 -3.48
N TYR A 5 6.36 4.58 -3.00
CA TYR A 5 7.20 5.00 -1.87
C TYR A 5 6.89 4.24 -0.59
N LEU A 6 5.65 3.82 -0.36
CA LEU A 6 5.31 3.04 0.83
C LEU A 6 6.15 1.76 0.91
N PHE A 7 6.34 1.09 -0.24
CA PHE A 7 7.05 -0.20 -0.34
C PHE A 7 8.56 -0.06 -0.60
N HIS A 8 9.01 1.01 -1.28
CA HIS A 8 10.40 1.15 -1.69
C HIS A 8 11.35 1.22 -0.47
N PRO A 9 12.41 0.37 -0.39
CA PRO A 9 13.22 0.21 0.82
C PRO A 9 13.94 1.49 1.27
N HIS A 10 14.47 2.28 0.34
CA HIS A 10 15.15 3.55 0.67
C HIS A 10 14.24 4.77 0.80
N ALA A 11 12.96 4.67 0.46
CA ALA A 11 12.09 5.85 0.38
C ALA A 11 11.93 6.58 1.73
N PRO A 12 11.70 5.88 2.88
CA PRO A 12 11.57 6.57 4.17
C PRO A 12 12.81 7.37 4.54
N ALA A 13 14.00 6.76 4.46
CA ALA A 13 15.26 7.41 4.82
C ALA A 13 15.57 8.61 3.91
N ARG A 14 15.34 8.48 2.60
CA ARG A 14 15.53 9.58 1.65
C ARG A 14 14.54 10.72 1.88
N ALA A 15 13.29 10.40 2.17
CA ALA A 15 12.28 11.41 2.48
C ALA A 15 12.67 12.19 3.75
N ALA A 16 13.10 11.49 4.80
CA ALA A 16 13.52 12.13 6.05
C ALA A 16 14.76 13.05 5.88
N GLN A 17 15.65 12.75 4.93
CA GLN A 17 16.79 13.62 4.63
C GLN A 17 16.39 14.96 3.98
N VAL A 18 15.35 14.95 3.15
CA VAL A 18 14.95 16.13 2.35
C VAL A 18 13.84 16.93 3.03
N ALA A 19 12.91 16.23 3.69
CA ALA A 19 11.77 16.82 4.36
C ALA A 19 11.53 16.08 5.69
N PRO A 20 12.43 16.23 6.69
CA PRO A 20 12.27 15.60 8.00
C PRO A 20 10.97 16.02 8.69
N ASP A 21 10.46 17.19 8.26
CA ASP A 21 9.22 17.76 8.78
C ASP A 21 7.94 17.45 7.98
N ALA A 22 8.00 16.51 7.04
CA ALA A 22 6.80 16.13 6.29
C ALA A 22 5.77 15.41 7.17
N LEU A 23 4.49 15.62 6.87
CA LEU A 23 3.43 14.70 7.24
C LEU A 23 3.36 13.60 6.17
N ILE A 24 3.47 12.35 6.58
CA ILE A 24 3.34 11.18 5.71
C ILE A 24 1.90 10.69 5.80
N VAL A 25 1.27 10.50 4.64
CA VAL A 25 -0.09 9.95 4.56
C VAL A 25 -0.03 8.66 3.75
N ALA A 26 -0.36 7.55 4.40
CA ALA A 26 -0.50 6.24 3.78
C ALA A 26 -1.97 5.83 3.78
N VAL A 27 -2.51 5.45 2.63
CA VAL A 27 -3.88 4.93 2.51
C VAL A 27 -3.79 3.45 2.15
N LEU A 28 -4.21 2.58 3.06
CA LEU A 28 -4.18 1.14 2.90
C LEU A 28 -5.54 0.65 2.41
N ARG A 29 -5.54 -0.24 1.43
CA ARG A 29 -6.75 -0.96 0.98
C ARG A 29 -6.67 -2.39 1.46
N ASP A 30 -7.80 -3.11 1.50
CA ASP A 30 -7.81 -4.57 1.64
C ASP A 30 -6.67 -5.18 0.81
N PRO A 31 -5.75 -5.93 1.44
CA PRO A 31 -4.49 -6.33 0.80
C PRO A 31 -4.70 -7.32 -0.36
N VAL A 32 -5.79 -8.11 -0.35
CA VAL A 32 -6.14 -9.02 -1.44
C VAL A 32 -6.67 -8.21 -2.63
N GLU A 33 -7.57 -7.27 -2.36
CA GLU A 33 -8.12 -6.35 -3.36
C GLU A 33 -7.03 -5.46 -3.98
N ARG A 34 -6.06 -5.02 -3.18
CA ARG A 34 -4.89 -4.25 -3.62
C ARG A 34 -3.99 -5.06 -4.56
N ALA A 35 -3.69 -6.31 -4.21
CA ALA A 35 -2.87 -7.20 -5.05
C ALA A 35 -3.52 -7.42 -6.42
N PHE A 36 -4.82 -7.71 -6.44
CA PHE A 36 -5.55 -7.90 -7.69
C PHE A 36 -5.67 -6.62 -8.52
N SER A 37 -5.96 -5.48 -7.88
CA SER A 37 -5.99 -4.19 -8.55
C SER A 37 -4.64 -3.83 -9.17
N HIS A 38 -3.52 -4.13 -8.48
CA HIS A 38 -2.18 -3.94 -9.02
C HIS A 38 -1.94 -4.84 -10.25
N TRP A 39 -2.32 -6.11 -10.18
CA TRP A 39 -2.26 -7.01 -11.33
C TRP A 39 -3.09 -6.51 -12.52
N LYS A 40 -4.35 -6.08 -12.31
CA LYS A 40 -5.20 -5.55 -13.38
C LYS A 40 -4.58 -4.35 -14.08
N GLU A 41 -4.03 -3.42 -13.29
CA GLU A 41 -3.37 -2.24 -13.82
C GLU A 41 -2.11 -2.64 -14.63
N ARG A 42 -1.31 -3.59 -14.13
CA ARG A 42 -0.17 -4.14 -14.87
C ARG A 42 -0.60 -4.93 -16.11
N ARG A 43 -1.73 -5.62 -16.10
CA ARG A 43 -2.24 -6.38 -17.26
C ARG A 43 -2.53 -5.49 -18.46
N ASN A 44 -2.94 -4.24 -18.20
CA ASN A 44 -3.15 -3.24 -19.25
C ASN A 44 -1.84 -2.66 -19.83
N HIS A 45 -0.67 -3.07 -19.31
CA HIS A 45 0.62 -2.46 -19.62
C HIS A 45 1.74 -3.47 -19.89
N THR A 46 2.04 -4.36 -18.95
CA THR A 46 3.27 -5.17 -18.90
C THR A 46 3.09 -6.60 -18.39
N GLU A 47 1.92 -7.00 -17.91
CA GLU A 47 1.68 -8.35 -17.37
C GLU A 47 0.80 -9.17 -18.31
N ASP A 48 1.35 -10.27 -18.80
CA ASP A 48 0.68 -11.18 -19.74
C ASP A 48 0.11 -12.42 -19.04
N LEU A 49 0.52 -12.69 -17.80
CA LEU A 49 0.07 -13.86 -17.06
C LEU A 49 -1.32 -13.63 -16.43
N PRO A 50 -2.19 -14.66 -16.44
CA PRO A 50 -3.36 -14.70 -15.58
C PRO A 50 -2.99 -14.48 -14.11
N PHE A 51 -3.91 -13.94 -13.31
CA PHE A 51 -3.60 -13.53 -11.94
C PHE A 51 -2.95 -14.63 -11.09
N ALA A 52 -3.51 -15.84 -11.08
CA ALA A 52 -2.96 -16.97 -10.31
C ALA A 52 -1.52 -17.32 -10.74
N GLU A 53 -1.25 -17.33 -12.05
CA GLU A 53 0.09 -17.60 -12.59
C GLU A 53 1.06 -16.45 -12.28
N ALA A 54 0.56 -15.21 -12.30
CA ALA A 54 1.36 -14.04 -11.96
C ALA A 54 1.84 -14.09 -10.49
N LEU A 55 0.94 -14.46 -9.58
CA LEU A 55 1.25 -14.68 -8.16
C LEU A 55 2.27 -15.81 -7.98
N ALA A 56 2.07 -16.95 -8.65
CA ALA A 56 2.98 -18.09 -8.56
C ALA A 56 4.40 -17.76 -9.10
N ALA A 57 4.51 -16.84 -10.05
CA ALA A 57 5.77 -16.40 -10.62
C ALA A 57 6.40 -15.19 -9.90
N GLU A 58 5.76 -14.60 -8.90
CA GLU A 58 6.23 -13.37 -8.23
C GLU A 58 7.61 -13.57 -7.58
N ASP A 59 7.77 -14.60 -6.75
CA ASP A 59 9.03 -14.87 -6.03
C ASP A 59 10.20 -15.12 -6.99
N ALA A 60 9.97 -15.88 -8.06
CA ALA A 60 10.99 -16.17 -9.06
C ALA A 60 11.42 -14.91 -9.84
N ARG A 61 10.49 -13.96 -10.06
CA ARG A 61 10.74 -12.71 -10.80
C ARG A 61 11.38 -11.62 -9.95
N THR A 62 11.10 -11.62 -8.65
CA THR A 62 11.44 -10.50 -7.74
C THR A 62 12.46 -10.88 -6.67
N GLY A 63 12.75 -12.18 -6.51
CA GLY A 63 13.68 -12.70 -5.52
C GLY A 63 15.05 -12.02 -5.58
N GLY A 64 15.46 -11.46 -4.45
CA GLY A 64 16.75 -10.76 -4.31
C GLY A 64 16.77 -9.32 -4.82
N GLU A 65 15.72 -8.81 -5.47
CA GLU A 65 15.72 -7.44 -5.99
C GLU A 65 15.75 -6.39 -4.88
N GLU A 66 15.05 -6.61 -3.75
CA GLU A 66 15.14 -5.69 -2.62
C GLU A 66 16.56 -5.67 -2.04
N ALA A 67 17.18 -6.83 -1.85
CA ALA A 67 18.56 -6.93 -1.35
C ALA A 67 19.55 -6.24 -2.29
N ARG A 68 19.37 -6.37 -3.61
CA ARG A 68 20.16 -5.69 -4.63
C ARG A 68 20.00 -4.17 -4.54
N MET A 69 18.77 -3.69 -4.36
CA MET A 69 18.47 -2.27 -4.15
C MET A 69 19.06 -1.75 -2.84
N LEU A 70 19.03 -2.51 -1.76
CA LEU A 70 19.62 -2.15 -0.47
C LEU A 70 21.15 -2.05 -0.54
N ALA A 71 21.79 -2.96 -1.28
CA ALA A 71 23.25 -2.97 -1.45
C ALA A 71 23.77 -1.81 -2.31
N ASP A 72 23.02 -1.39 -3.32
CA ASP A 72 23.34 -0.23 -4.15
C ASP A 72 22.11 0.69 -4.32
N PRO A 73 22.07 1.83 -3.60
CA PRO A 73 20.95 2.75 -3.67
C PRO A 73 20.70 3.36 -5.07
N THR A 74 21.63 3.26 -6.00
CA THR A 74 21.44 3.76 -7.38
C THR A 74 20.65 2.79 -8.26
N VAL A 75 20.49 1.54 -7.81
CA VAL A 75 19.74 0.51 -8.53
C VAL A 75 18.26 0.85 -8.58
N VAL A 76 17.70 0.75 -9.79
CA VAL A 76 16.25 0.73 -10.04
C VAL A 76 15.86 -0.67 -10.48
N SER A 77 14.80 -1.22 -9.89
CA SER A 77 14.25 -2.52 -10.25
C SER A 77 12.81 -2.38 -10.76
N PRO A 78 12.58 -2.55 -12.08
CA PRO A 78 11.24 -2.66 -12.63
C PRO A 78 10.48 -3.87 -12.07
N ALA A 79 11.15 -5.00 -11.86
CA ALA A 79 10.53 -6.20 -11.28
C ALA A 79 10.03 -5.95 -9.85
N HIS A 80 10.87 -5.39 -8.98
CA HIS A 80 10.49 -5.02 -7.61
C HIS A 80 9.33 -4.01 -7.58
N ARG A 81 9.25 -3.11 -8.57
CA ARG A 81 8.18 -2.11 -8.64
C ARG A 81 6.86 -2.65 -9.18
N HIS A 82 6.93 -3.49 -10.21
CA HIS A 82 5.77 -3.81 -11.06
C HIS A 82 5.31 -5.25 -10.98
N GLN A 83 6.12 -6.16 -10.42
CA GLN A 83 5.83 -7.60 -10.36
C GLN A 83 5.72 -8.12 -8.92
N THR A 84 5.75 -7.22 -7.94
CA THR A 84 5.43 -7.49 -6.54
C THR A 84 3.96 -7.20 -6.28
N TYR A 85 3.10 -8.20 -6.41
CA TYR A 85 1.66 -8.09 -6.17
C TYR A 85 1.35 -8.33 -4.71
N VAL A 86 1.82 -9.46 -4.16
CA VAL A 86 1.63 -9.86 -2.77
C VAL A 86 2.59 -9.14 -1.84
N ALA A 87 3.86 -9.00 -2.23
CA ALA A 87 4.86 -8.30 -1.40
C ALA A 87 4.46 -6.84 -1.13
N GLN A 88 3.85 -6.16 -2.11
CA GLN A 88 3.28 -4.81 -1.93
C GLN A 88 1.94 -4.78 -1.17
N SER A 89 1.44 -5.93 -0.73
CA SER A 89 0.27 -6.07 0.15
C SER A 89 0.64 -6.43 1.59
N HIS A 90 1.93 -6.67 1.90
CA HIS A 90 2.44 -6.86 3.26
C HIS A 90 2.78 -5.52 3.90
N TYR A 91 1.79 -4.86 4.49
CA TYR A 91 1.91 -3.47 4.94
C TYR A 91 2.68 -3.31 6.25
N ALA A 92 2.65 -4.29 7.15
CA ALA A 92 3.31 -4.15 8.46
C ALA A 92 4.80 -3.75 8.35
N PRO A 93 5.66 -4.45 7.58
CA PRO A 93 7.06 -4.06 7.43
C PRO A 93 7.25 -2.74 6.68
N MET A 94 6.28 -2.32 5.86
CA MET A 94 6.32 -0.98 5.24
C MET A 94 6.06 0.09 6.29
N LEU A 95 4.99 -0.04 7.07
CA LEU A 95 4.60 0.91 8.11
C LEU A 95 5.69 1.07 9.16
N GLU A 96 6.30 -0.03 9.61
CA GLU A 96 7.42 0.00 10.56
C GLU A 96 8.58 0.87 10.05
N ARG A 97 9.01 0.68 8.80
CA ARG A 97 10.07 1.50 8.18
C ARG A 97 9.72 2.99 8.15
N TRP A 98 8.45 3.33 7.94
CA TRP A 98 7.99 4.73 7.94
C TRP A 98 7.86 5.30 9.35
N PHE A 99 7.39 4.51 10.32
CA PHE A 99 7.34 4.91 11.73
C PHE A 99 8.74 5.10 12.31
N ASP A 100 9.71 4.27 11.93
CA ASP A 100 11.10 4.43 12.37
C ASP A 100 11.73 5.72 11.82
N ALA A 101 11.38 6.11 10.59
CA ALA A 101 11.96 7.29 9.93
C ALA A 101 11.32 8.62 10.37
N PHE A 102 10.00 8.64 10.62
CA PHE A 102 9.23 9.87 10.86
C PHE A 102 8.58 9.95 12.25
N GLY A 103 8.54 8.84 12.99
CA GLY A 103 7.74 8.71 14.21
C GLY A 103 6.25 8.52 13.91
N ARG A 104 5.54 7.90 14.86
CA ARG A 104 4.09 7.63 14.74
C ARG A 104 3.25 8.90 14.58
N ASP A 105 3.66 10.00 15.21
CA ASP A 105 2.92 11.28 15.19
C ASP A 105 2.92 11.96 13.82
N ARG A 106 3.81 11.57 12.90
CA ARG A 106 3.91 12.15 11.56
C ARG A 106 3.44 11.22 10.45
N VAL A 107 3.04 10.01 10.78
CA VAL A 107 2.55 9.03 9.81
C VAL A 107 1.06 8.81 10.06
N VAL A 108 0.24 9.40 9.21
CA VAL A 108 -1.21 9.17 9.15
C VAL A 108 -1.44 7.92 8.31
N VAL A 109 -2.11 6.93 8.90
CA VAL A 109 -2.52 5.70 8.22
C VAL A 109 -4.03 5.69 8.12
N ALA A 110 -4.54 5.84 6.90
CA ALA A 110 -5.96 5.75 6.60
C ALA A 110 -6.29 4.41 5.93
N VAL A 111 -7.55 4.01 6.04
CA VAL A 111 -8.09 2.82 5.37
C VAL A 111 -8.92 3.30 4.19
N ALA A 112 -8.70 2.72 3.00
CA ALA A 112 -9.33 3.14 1.76
C ALA A 112 -10.85 2.99 1.84
N GLU A 113 -11.34 1.89 2.41
CA GLU A 113 -12.77 1.63 2.60
C GLU A 113 -13.45 2.72 3.46
N GLU A 114 -12.76 3.21 4.49
CA GLU A 114 -13.24 4.30 5.36
C GLU A 114 -13.13 5.65 4.66
N PHE A 115 -12.02 5.90 3.95
CA PHE A 115 -11.81 7.10 3.16
C PHE A 115 -12.84 7.26 2.04
N TYR A 116 -13.23 6.16 1.37
CA TYR A 116 -14.28 6.21 0.36
C TYR A 116 -15.66 6.45 0.94
N ALA A 117 -15.92 5.96 2.15
CA ALA A 117 -17.20 6.17 2.83
C ALA A 117 -17.33 7.62 3.35
N ASP A 118 -16.24 8.21 3.85
CA ASP A 118 -16.22 9.58 4.34
C ASP A 118 -14.83 10.23 4.15
N PRO A 119 -14.57 10.85 2.97
CA PRO A 119 -13.28 11.48 2.69
C PRO A 119 -13.07 12.75 3.50
N GLN A 120 -14.12 13.34 4.08
CA GLN A 120 -14.03 14.56 4.88
C GLN A 120 -13.21 14.32 6.14
N VAL A 121 -13.35 13.14 6.77
CA VAL A 121 -12.61 12.80 8.00
C VAL A 121 -11.10 12.85 7.79
N LEU A 122 -10.59 12.21 6.72
CA LEU A 122 -9.17 12.22 6.42
C LEU A 122 -8.67 13.62 6.01
N CYS A 123 -9.48 14.37 5.26
CA CYS A 123 -9.14 15.74 4.87
C CYS A 123 -8.99 16.65 6.09
N ASP A 124 -9.93 16.57 7.03
CA ASP A 124 -9.89 17.32 8.28
C ASP A 124 -8.66 16.95 9.11
N GLU A 125 -8.35 15.65 9.27
CA GLU A 125 -7.15 15.23 9.99
C GLU A 125 -5.87 15.79 9.35
N ILE A 126 -5.74 15.70 8.03
CA ILE A 126 -4.57 16.20 7.32
C ILE A 126 -4.45 17.71 7.50
N THR A 127 -5.52 18.46 7.24
CA THR A 127 -5.53 19.93 7.31
C THR A 127 -5.22 20.43 8.72
N ASP A 128 -5.77 19.79 9.76
CA ASP A 128 -5.44 20.08 11.16
C ASP A 128 -3.95 19.87 11.45
N ARG A 129 -3.37 18.73 11.02
CA ARG A 129 -1.96 18.41 11.26
C ARG A 129 -0.99 19.34 10.52
N VAL A 130 -1.37 19.83 9.33
CA VAL A 130 -0.54 20.78 8.57
C VAL A 130 -0.85 22.25 8.87
N GLY A 131 -1.79 22.53 9.78
CA GLY A 131 -2.16 23.90 10.17
C GLY A 131 -2.89 24.69 9.08
N LEU A 132 -3.58 24.01 8.18
CA LEU A 132 -4.41 24.62 7.14
C LEU A 132 -5.87 24.71 7.59
N ALA A 133 -6.59 25.68 7.05
CA ALA A 133 -8.03 25.75 7.26
C ALA A 133 -8.71 24.53 6.62
N ARG A 134 -9.59 23.86 7.38
CA ARG A 134 -10.42 22.77 6.88
C ARG A 134 -11.23 23.21 5.67
N ARG A 135 -11.43 22.28 4.73
CA ARG A 135 -12.20 22.51 3.51
C ARG A 135 -13.30 21.47 3.41
N ASP A 136 -14.52 21.97 3.24
CA ASP A 136 -15.66 21.13 2.89
C ASP A 136 -15.48 20.57 1.48
N LEU A 137 -15.42 19.25 1.39
CA LEU A 137 -15.28 18.50 0.14
C LEU A 137 -16.62 18.32 -0.58
N GLY A 138 -17.75 18.57 0.09
CA GLY A 138 -19.07 18.24 -0.42
C GLY A 138 -19.28 16.72 -0.53
N ASP A 139 -19.84 16.28 -1.66
CA ASP A 139 -20.11 14.86 -1.95
C ASP A 139 -19.31 14.41 -3.18
N PRO A 140 -18.00 14.11 -3.01
CA PRO A 140 -17.15 13.75 -4.13
C PRO A 140 -17.47 12.34 -4.65
N GLU A 141 -17.67 12.21 -5.97
CA GLU A 141 -17.87 10.89 -6.58
C GLU A 141 -16.56 10.08 -6.65
N PRO A 142 -16.61 8.75 -6.43
CA PRO A 142 -15.45 7.88 -6.61
C PRO A 142 -14.94 7.95 -8.06
N PHE A 143 -13.64 8.24 -8.21
CA PHE A 143 -12.97 8.25 -9.51
C PHE A 143 -12.20 6.94 -9.73
N ASN A 144 -12.26 6.37 -10.94
CA ASN A 144 -11.58 5.12 -11.31
C ASN A 144 -11.91 3.90 -10.44
N ALA A 145 -13.16 3.77 -9.99
CA ALA A 145 -13.63 2.59 -9.29
C ALA A 145 -13.82 1.43 -10.29
N GLU A 146 -12.88 0.49 -10.31
CA GLU A 146 -13.06 -0.78 -11.03
C GLU A 146 -13.45 -1.90 -10.07
N PRO A 147 -14.56 -2.62 -10.32
CA PRO A 147 -14.93 -3.80 -9.55
C PRO A 147 -13.84 -4.89 -9.61
N SER A 148 -13.76 -5.69 -8.55
CA SER A 148 -12.91 -6.90 -8.46
C SER A 148 -13.74 -8.19 -8.49
N ALA A 149 -14.93 -8.13 -9.10
CA ALA A 149 -15.90 -9.23 -9.09
C ALA A 149 -15.44 -10.46 -9.89
N ASP A 150 -14.41 -10.32 -10.72
CA ASP A 150 -13.85 -11.34 -11.61
C ASP A 150 -12.69 -12.14 -11.00
N MET A 151 -12.30 -11.87 -9.75
CA MET A 151 -11.26 -12.66 -9.07
C MET A 151 -11.77 -14.08 -8.74
N ASP A 152 -10.98 -15.08 -9.09
CA ASP A 152 -11.25 -16.47 -8.72
C ASP A 152 -11.39 -16.63 -7.18
N PRO A 153 -12.50 -17.21 -6.67
CA PRO A 153 -12.73 -17.36 -5.23
C PRO A 153 -11.68 -18.20 -4.49
N GLU A 154 -11.10 -19.22 -5.14
CA GLU A 154 -10.06 -20.06 -4.53
C GLU A 154 -8.76 -19.27 -4.38
N VAL A 155 -8.39 -18.51 -5.42
CA VAL A 155 -7.22 -17.60 -5.37
C VAL A 155 -7.42 -16.52 -4.31
N ARG A 156 -8.62 -15.94 -4.21
CA ARG A 156 -8.98 -14.96 -3.18
C ARG A 156 -8.79 -15.55 -1.78
N SER A 157 -9.32 -16.75 -1.53
CA SER A 157 -9.23 -17.42 -0.23
C SER A 157 -7.78 -17.77 0.13
N ALA A 158 -6.99 -18.25 -0.83
CA ALA A 158 -5.58 -18.55 -0.62
C ALA A 158 -4.77 -17.30 -0.27
N LEU A 159 -4.95 -16.19 -1.02
CA LEU A 159 -4.30 -14.92 -0.71
C LEU A 159 -4.71 -14.37 0.66
N ARG A 160 -5.98 -14.49 1.02
CA ARG A 160 -6.50 -14.08 2.32
C ARG A 160 -5.79 -14.82 3.45
N ALA A 161 -5.69 -16.15 3.34
CA ALA A 161 -4.98 -16.97 4.31
C ALA A 161 -3.49 -16.58 4.40
N GLN A 162 -2.84 -16.35 3.26
CA GLN A 162 -1.44 -15.93 3.21
C GLN A 162 -1.19 -14.57 3.88
N LEU A 163 -2.09 -13.61 3.69
CA LEU A 163 -1.95 -12.23 4.20
C LEU A 163 -2.48 -12.05 5.63
N SER A 164 -3.16 -13.05 6.19
CA SER A 164 -3.79 -12.98 7.52
C SER A 164 -2.85 -12.53 8.64
N GLY A 165 -1.62 -13.06 8.67
CA GLY A 165 -0.62 -12.68 9.67
C GLY A 165 -0.17 -11.21 9.55
N ASP A 166 -0.07 -10.68 8.33
CA ASP A 166 0.26 -9.27 8.10
C ASP A 166 -0.92 -8.37 8.48
N ILE A 167 -2.15 -8.77 8.16
CA ILE A 167 -3.36 -8.06 8.59
C ILE A 167 -3.39 -7.94 10.12
N GLU A 168 -3.13 -9.03 10.84
CA GLU A 168 -3.07 -9.00 12.31
C GLU A 168 -1.95 -8.09 12.83
N ALA A 169 -0.78 -8.08 12.17
CA ALA A 169 0.32 -7.19 12.53
C ALA A 169 -0.05 -5.72 12.29
N VAL A 170 -0.71 -5.39 11.18
CA VAL A 170 -1.20 -4.03 10.91
C VAL A 170 -2.23 -3.59 11.95
N GLU A 171 -3.18 -4.46 12.29
CA GLU A 171 -4.17 -4.18 13.34
C GLU A 171 -3.51 -3.92 14.70
N GLN A 172 -2.46 -4.66 15.04
CA GLN A 172 -1.66 -4.43 16.26
C GLN A 172 -0.91 -3.09 16.18
N LEU A 173 -0.28 -2.78 15.04
CA LEU A 173 0.43 -1.51 14.82
C LEU A 173 -0.50 -0.30 14.93
N LEU A 174 -1.75 -0.43 14.50
CA LEU A 174 -2.77 0.63 14.54
C LEU A 174 -3.61 0.62 15.82
N GLY A 175 -3.51 -0.43 16.64
CA GLY A 175 -4.29 -0.58 17.87
C GLY A 175 -5.79 -0.75 17.64
N ARG A 176 -6.21 -1.17 16.45
CA ARG A 176 -7.63 -1.34 16.08
C ARG A 176 -7.80 -2.45 15.05
N ARG A 177 -8.99 -3.05 15.04
CA ARG A 177 -9.40 -3.96 13.95
C ARG A 177 -9.69 -3.16 12.67
N LEU A 178 -9.43 -3.79 11.53
CA LEU A 178 -9.66 -3.22 10.20
C LEU A 178 -10.88 -3.87 9.53
N PRO A 179 -11.56 -3.17 8.61
CA PRO A 179 -12.75 -3.67 7.93
C PRO A 179 -12.43 -4.69 6.82
N TRP A 180 -11.33 -5.43 6.97
CA TRP A 180 -10.90 -6.44 6.00
C TRP A 180 -11.38 -7.81 6.49
N GLU A 181 -11.89 -8.62 5.57
CA GLU A 181 -12.27 -9.99 5.89
C GLU A 181 -11.06 -10.79 6.37
N ARG A 182 -11.31 -11.84 7.18
CA ARG A 182 -10.32 -12.84 7.60
C ARG A 182 -10.56 -14.16 6.90
#